data_AF-A0A7C7CIF4-F1
#
_entry.id   AF-A0A7C7CIF4-F1
#
_cell.length_a   1.000
_cell.length_b   1.000
_cell.length_c   1.000
_cell.angle_alpha   90.00
_cell.angle_beta   90.00
_cell.angle_gamma   90.00
#
_symmetry.space_group_name_H-M   'P 1'
#
loop_
_entity.id
_entity.type
_entity.pdbx_description
1 polymer ?
#
loop_
_entity_poly.entity_id
_entity_poly.type
_entity_poly.pdbx_seq_one_letter_code
_entity_poly.pdbx_strand_id
1 'polypeptide(L)'
;MEAQNQQLIDSVRFNCNLADARHAGNYTMCIYLLKMREFFRWEAGYELTDSLPREEIGRWLGEREALWESLDDEEFRPLRVEGRSFDPFAAHDINQRLLDHNLVYGAGIGPGGRPLFFLADLEQVEIHSDYRILVCGREYARDLTAPAAMAQGQTIYVRSQSLRRMLWEKIEQWRWSRADNAMGKAIACYDFETDEVTSLDQMAERETQSVIWHEIGEVMVTEQVGPAWAERILALPRCRAELQMRAVRDNLADCLSTLPRLISDGHEASLHFYFGSLDGFRRELSPTLVNAYDGWCHHGDLGALETVVAAGADHWLALIREVLTLPGVDGQPDASAIEELISSKVL
;
A
#
# COMPACT_ATOMS: atom_id res chain seq x y z
N MET A 1 -31.15 8.74 -6.45
CA MET A 1 -30.04 8.09 -5.74
C MET A 1 -29.14 7.37 -6.73
N GLU A 2 -29.62 6.35 -7.46
CA GLU A 2 -28.83 5.63 -8.49
C GLU A 2 -28.17 6.53 -9.54
N ALA A 3 -28.91 7.45 -10.16
CA ALA A 3 -28.34 8.37 -11.17
C ALA A 3 -27.28 9.34 -10.60
N GLN A 4 -27.43 9.75 -9.32
CA GLN A 4 -26.45 10.60 -8.64
C GLN A 4 -25.19 9.81 -8.28
N ASN A 5 -25.36 8.55 -7.84
CA ASN A 5 -24.24 7.66 -7.57
C ASN A 5 -23.47 7.33 -8.85
N GLN A 6 -24.16 7.09 -9.96
CA GLN A 6 -23.50 6.87 -11.25
C GLN A 6 -22.68 8.08 -11.70
N GLN A 7 -23.23 9.29 -11.58
CA GLN A 7 -22.50 10.53 -11.89
C GLN A 7 -21.24 10.69 -11.05
N LEU A 8 -21.32 10.37 -9.75
CA LEU A 8 -20.17 10.40 -8.86
C LEU A 8 -19.12 9.36 -9.30
N ILE A 9 -19.54 8.11 -9.53
CA ILE A 9 -18.68 7.02 -9.99
C ILE A 9 -17.94 7.43 -11.27
N ASP A 10 -18.65 7.98 -12.26
CA ASP A 10 -18.06 8.38 -13.54
C ASP A 10 -17.06 9.53 -13.38
N SER A 11 -17.33 10.46 -12.47
CA SER A 11 -16.42 11.57 -12.16
C SER A 11 -15.15 11.09 -11.46
N VAL A 12 -15.26 10.14 -10.53
CA VAL A 12 -14.09 9.52 -9.89
C VAL A 12 -13.29 8.70 -10.89
N ARG A 13 -13.95 7.86 -11.71
CA ARG A 13 -13.29 7.09 -12.78
C ARG A 13 -12.56 7.99 -13.76
N PHE A 14 -13.12 9.15 -14.11
CA PHE A 14 -12.45 10.12 -14.95
C PHE A 14 -11.14 10.59 -14.31
N ASN A 15 -11.18 10.98 -13.03
CA ASN A 15 -9.98 11.41 -12.31
C ASN A 15 -8.94 10.29 -12.16
N CYS A 16 -9.37 9.04 -11.93
CA CYS A 16 -8.48 7.88 -11.95
C CYS A 16 -7.78 7.73 -13.30
N ASN A 17 -8.54 7.78 -14.40
CA ASN A 17 -7.98 7.67 -15.74
C ASN A 17 -7.01 8.80 -16.07
N LEU A 18 -7.31 10.03 -15.66
CA LEU A 18 -6.41 11.16 -15.86
C LEU A 18 -5.12 11.00 -15.04
N ALA A 19 -5.22 10.50 -13.81
CA ALA A 19 -4.05 10.21 -12.98
C ALA A 19 -3.18 9.09 -13.59
N ASP A 20 -3.83 8.04 -14.10
CA ASP A 20 -3.18 6.92 -14.77
C ASP A 20 -2.51 7.34 -16.08
N ALA A 21 -3.21 8.06 -16.95
CA ALA A 21 -2.68 8.57 -18.22
C ALA A 21 -1.35 9.30 -18.03
N ARG A 22 -1.28 10.15 -17.00
CA ARG A 22 -0.09 10.96 -16.69
C ARG A 22 1.07 10.18 -16.08
N HIS A 23 0.83 9.01 -15.50
CA HIS A 23 1.84 8.32 -14.67
C HIS A 23 2.12 6.88 -15.05
N ALA A 24 1.27 6.22 -15.84
CA ALA A 24 1.44 4.83 -16.23
C ALA A 24 2.73 4.60 -17.03
N GLY A 25 3.17 5.60 -17.80
CA GLY A 25 4.44 5.57 -18.53
C GLY A 25 5.70 5.54 -17.64
N ASN A 26 5.57 5.75 -16.32
CA ASN A 26 6.70 5.61 -15.40
C ASN A 26 7.02 4.13 -15.06
N TYR A 27 6.16 3.18 -15.43
CA TYR A 27 6.41 1.77 -15.22
C TYR A 27 7.32 1.19 -16.31
N THR A 28 8.15 0.22 -15.94
CA THR A 28 8.81 -0.64 -16.94
C THR A 28 7.77 -1.49 -17.65
N MET A 29 8.03 -1.88 -18.90
CA MET A 29 7.07 -2.60 -19.74
C MET A 29 6.48 -3.85 -19.05
N CYS A 30 7.31 -4.67 -18.40
CA CYS A 30 6.83 -5.88 -17.71
C CYS A 30 5.89 -5.54 -16.55
N ILE A 31 6.23 -4.53 -15.74
CA ILE A 31 5.40 -4.09 -14.61
C ILE A 31 4.10 -3.45 -15.11
N TYR A 32 4.19 -2.65 -16.17
CA TYR A 32 3.02 -2.05 -16.82
C TYR A 32 2.04 -3.13 -17.28
N LEU A 33 2.49 -4.12 -18.05
CA LEU A 33 1.63 -5.19 -18.57
C LEU A 33 0.99 -6.03 -17.46
N LEU A 34 1.73 -6.34 -16.38
CA LEU A 34 1.18 -7.02 -15.22
C LEU A 34 0.06 -6.20 -14.56
N LYS A 35 0.29 -4.90 -14.34
CA LYS A 35 -0.73 -4.01 -13.77
C LYS A 35 -1.95 -3.88 -14.67
N MET A 36 -1.76 -3.74 -15.98
CA MET A 36 -2.87 -3.63 -16.94
C MET A 36 -3.73 -4.89 -16.96
N ARG A 37 -3.10 -6.07 -16.90
CA ARG A 37 -3.81 -7.35 -16.81
C ARG A 37 -4.73 -7.42 -15.58
N GLU A 38 -4.22 -7.01 -14.42
CA GLU A 38 -5.00 -7.01 -13.18
C GLU A 38 -6.03 -5.88 -13.12
N PHE A 39 -5.78 -4.77 -13.81
CA PHE A 39 -6.76 -3.70 -13.95
C PHE A 39 -7.93 -4.13 -14.83
N PHE A 40 -7.65 -4.81 -15.95
CA PHE A 40 -8.68 -5.45 -16.78
C PHE A 40 -9.51 -6.45 -15.99
N ARG A 41 -8.87 -7.35 -15.22
CA ARG A 41 -9.57 -8.35 -14.39
C ARG A 41 -10.65 -7.71 -13.53
N TRP A 42 -10.29 -6.65 -12.81
CA TRP A 42 -11.22 -5.93 -11.95
C TRP A 42 -12.32 -5.21 -12.72
N GLU A 43 -11.96 -4.48 -13.78
CA GLU A 43 -12.95 -3.68 -14.50
C GLU A 43 -13.98 -4.55 -15.23
N ALA A 44 -13.53 -5.67 -15.78
CA ALA A 44 -14.40 -6.66 -16.42
C ALA A 44 -15.14 -7.58 -15.43
N GLY A 45 -14.82 -7.51 -14.13
CA GLY A 45 -15.51 -8.26 -13.07
C GLY A 45 -15.16 -9.76 -13.03
N TYR A 46 -13.96 -10.13 -13.46
CA TYR A 46 -13.45 -11.50 -13.32
C TYR A 46 -12.99 -11.78 -11.89
N GLU A 47 -13.24 -13.01 -11.41
CA GLU A 47 -12.73 -13.48 -10.13
C GLU A 47 -11.21 -13.65 -10.17
N LEU A 48 -10.54 -13.70 -9.01
CA LEU A 48 -9.07 -13.82 -8.95
C LEU A 48 -8.56 -15.16 -9.51
N THR A 49 -9.35 -16.22 -9.38
CA THR A 49 -9.05 -17.57 -9.89
C THR A 49 -9.32 -17.73 -11.39
N ASP A 50 -9.98 -16.77 -12.02
CA ASP A 50 -10.36 -16.88 -13.43
C ASP A 50 -9.15 -16.79 -14.36
N SER A 51 -9.19 -17.58 -15.44
CA SER A 51 -8.31 -17.40 -16.58
C SER A 51 -8.82 -16.24 -17.44
N LEU A 52 -7.94 -15.31 -17.79
CA LEU A 52 -8.32 -14.13 -18.55
C LEU A 52 -8.18 -14.36 -20.08
N PRO A 53 -9.19 -14.04 -20.89
CA PRO A 53 -9.14 -14.19 -22.34
C PRO A 53 -8.16 -13.20 -22.99
N ARG A 54 -7.13 -13.73 -23.66
CA ARG A 54 -6.04 -12.93 -24.26
C ARG A 54 -6.53 -11.92 -25.29
N GLU A 55 -7.49 -12.29 -26.13
CA GLU A 55 -8.03 -11.40 -27.17
C GLU A 55 -8.80 -10.22 -26.57
N GLU A 56 -9.58 -10.46 -25.52
CA GLU A 56 -10.30 -9.39 -24.82
C GLU A 56 -9.35 -8.44 -24.10
N ILE A 57 -8.32 -8.98 -23.42
CA ILE A 57 -7.27 -8.16 -22.80
C ILE A 57 -6.60 -7.27 -23.85
N GLY A 58 -6.22 -7.83 -25.00
CA GLY A 58 -5.55 -7.09 -26.06
C GLY A 58 -6.40 -5.95 -26.62
N ARG A 59 -7.70 -6.21 -26.87
CA ARG A 59 -8.64 -5.18 -27.30
C ARG A 59 -8.83 -4.10 -26.23
N TRP A 60 -9.08 -4.51 -24.99
CA TRP A 60 -9.28 -3.61 -23.87
C TRP A 60 -8.06 -2.72 -23.61
N LEU A 61 -6.85 -3.28 -23.73
CA LEU A 61 -5.60 -2.53 -23.57
C LEU A 61 -5.52 -1.39 -24.58
N GLY A 62 -5.81 -1.67 -25.86
CA GLY A 62 -5.83 -0.64 -26.90
C GLY A 62 -6.91 0.43 -26.68
N GLU A 63 -8.10 0.03 -26.21
CA GLU A 63 -9.18 0.98 -25.85
C GLU A 63 -8.78 1.87 -24.66
N ARG A 64 -8.11 1.29 -23.66
CA ARG A 64 -7.61 2.02 -22.48
C ARG A 64 -6.53 3.02 -22.83
N GLU A 65 -5.56 2.60 -23.64
CA GLU A 65 -4.47 3.48 -24.09
C GLU A 65 -5.01 4.63 -24.94
N ALA A 66 -5.93 4.37 -25.87
CA ALA A 66 -6.59 5.42 -26.65
C ALA A 66 -7.41 6.38 -25.77
N LEU A 67 -8.08 5.88 -24.72
CA LEU A 67 -8.74 6.73 -23.74
C LEU A 67 -7.73 7.62 -23.03
N TRP A 68 -6.62 7.07 -22.52
CA TRP A 68 -5.61 7.85 -21.81
C TRP A 68 -4.93 8.90 -22.69
N GLU A 69 -4.63 8.59 -23.95
CA GLU A 69 -4.13 9.56 -24.92
C GLU A 69 -5.10 10.73 -25.11
N SER A 70 -6.41 10.48 -25.05
CA SER A 70 -7.42 11.55 -25.18
C SER A 70 -7.53 12.49 -23.97
N LEU A 71 -6.88 12.17 -22.85
CA LEU A 71 -6.97 12.90 -21.59
C LEU A 71 -5.76 13.81 -21.31
N ASP A 72 -4.76 13.84 -22.19
CA ASP A 72 -3.45 14.45 -21.90
C ASP A 72 -3.56 15.93 -21.45
N ASP A 73 -4.47 16.69 -22.08
CA ASP A 73 -4.72 18.11 -21.82
C ASP A 73 -5.89 18.40 -20.84
N GLU A 74 -6.50 17.37 -20.25
CA GLU A 74 -7.66 17.55 -19.35
C GLU A 74 -7.24 17.90 -17.92
N GLU A 75 -8.12 18.54 -17.16
CA GLU A 75 -7.92 18.81 -15.73
C GLU A 75 -8.76 17.87 -14.85
N PHE A 76 -8.34 17.68 -13.59
CA PHE A 76 -9.13 16.90 -12.64
C PHE A 76 -10.48 17.55 -12.44
N ARG A 77 -11.54 16.74 -12.52
CA ARG A 77 -12.92 17.22 -12.41
C ARG A 77 -13.32 17.32 -10.95
N PRO A 78 -14.05 18.40 -10.58
CA PRO A 78 -14.65 18.47 -9.26
C PRO A 78 -15.73 17.41 -9.11
N LEU A 79 -15.91 16.91 -7.89
CA LEU A 79 -16.90 15.89 -7.57
C LEU A 79 -18.20 16.52 -7.12
N ARG A 80 -19.33 16.04 -7.65
CA ARG A 80 -20.66 16.50 -7.24
C ARG A 80 -21.30 15.53 -6.27
N VAL A 81 -21.51 15.97 -5.03
CA VAL A 81 -22.17 15.19 -3.97
C VAL A 81 -23.31 16.02 -3.40
N GLU A 82 -24.52 15.45 -3.43
CA GLU A 82 -25.75 16.11 -2.93
C GLU A 82 -25.97 17.53 -3.50
N GLY A 83 -25.64 17.72 -4.79
CA GLY A 83 -25.79 19.00 -5.49
C GLY A 83 -24.71 20.04 -5.17
N ARG A 84 -23.72 19.72 -4.34
CA ARG A 84 -22.55 20.56 -4.07
C ARG A 84 -21.34 20.07 -4.86
N SER A 85 -20.48 21.01 -5.25
CA SER A 85 -19.23 20.73 -5.97
C SER A 85 -18.06 20.78 -5.00
N PHE A 86 -17.19 19.77 -5.04
CA PHE A 86 -16.00 19.65 -4.21
C PHE A 86 -14.75 19.56 -5.06
N ASP A 87 -13.65 20.08 -4.53
CA ASP A 87 -12.31 19.78 -5.07
C ASP A 87 -12.06 18.26 -4.99
N PRO A 88 -11.48 17.63 -6.02
CA PRO A 88 -11.27 16.18 -6.04
C PRO A 88 -10.35 15.68 -4.91
N PHE A 89 -9.51 16.51 -4.31
CA PHE A 89 -8.66 16.15 -3.19
C PHE A 89 -9.30 16.42 -1.82
N ALA A 90 -10.50 17.02 -1.77
CA ALA A 90 -11.23 17.29 -0.53
C ALA A 90 -11.93 16.02 0.04
N ALA A 91 -11.19 14.92 0.16
CA ALA A 91 -11.73 13.62 0.57
C ALA A 91 -12.46 13.67 1.92
N HIS A 92 -11.95 14.44 2.89
CA HIS A 92 -12.60 14.63 4.18
C HIS A 92 -14.02 15.21 4.05
N ASP A 93 -14.17 16.32 3.33
CA ASP A 93 -15.45 17.01 3.17
C ASP A 93 -16.45 16.19 2.32
N ILE A 94 -15.94 15.43 1.36
CA ILE A 94 -16.74 14.51 0.55
C ILE A 94 -17.25 13.35 1.43
N ASN A 95 -16.38 12.73 2.24
CA ASN A 95 -16.75 11.61 3.10
C ASN A 95 -17.72 11.99 4.21
N GLN A 96 -17.73 13.24 4.70
CA GLN A 96 -18.77 13.71 5.63
C GLN A 96 -20.19 13.53 5.08
N ARG A 97 -20.35 13.39 3.76
CA ARG A 97 -21.64 13.13 3.10
C ARG A 97 -21.79 11.68 2.67
N LEU A 98 -20.72 11.07 2.16
CA LEU A 98 -20.79 9.72 1.59
C LEU A 98 -20.96 8.62 2.63
N LEU A 99 -20.41 8.80 3.84
CA LEU A 99 -20.45 7.77 4.88
C LEU A 99 -21.89 7.40 5.29
N ASP A 100 -22.80 8.36 5.32
CA ASP A 100 -24.23 8.13 5.61
C ASP A 100 -24.94 7.31 4.53
N HIS A 101 -24.34 7.21 3.34
CA HIS A 101 -24.83 6.42 2.20
C HIS A 101 -24.02 5.13 1.98
N ASN A 102 -23.25 4.69 2.98
CA ASN A 102 -22.36 3.53 2.91
C ASN A 102 -21.35 3.59 1.75
N LEU A 103 -20.88 4.79 1.43
CA LEU A 103 -19.84 5.01 0.43
C LEU A 103 -18.63 5.68 1.07
N VAL A 104 -17.45 5.37 0.54
CA VAL A 104 -16.19 5.99 0.94
C VAL A 104 -15.39 6.39 -0.29
N TYR A 105 -14.91 7.62 -0.28
CA TYR A 105 -14.06 8.19 -1.30
C TYR A 105 -12.67 8.44 -0.72
N GLY A 106 -11.62 8.07 -1.44
CA GLY A 106 -10.26 8.42 -1.07
C GLY A 106 -9.60 9.21 -2.18
N ALA A 107 -8.81 10.21 -1.77
CA ALA A 107 -7.98 11.00 -2.66
C ALA A 107 -6.69 11.40 -1.96
N GLY A 108 -5.56 11.31 -2.66
CA GLY A 108 -4.25 11.65 -2.08
C GLY A 108 -3.14 11.71 -3.11
N ILE A 109 -1.91 11.88 -2.61
CA ILE A 109 -0.69 11.88 -3.41
C ILE A 109 0.18 10.70 -2.99
N GLY A 110 0.36 9.75 -3.90
CA GLY A 110 1.20 8.58 -3.73
C GLY A 110 2.68 8.82 -4.10
N PRO A 111 3.48 7.74 -4.12
CA PRO A 111 4.90 7.79 -4.50
C PRO A 111 5.14 8.47 -5.85
N GLY A 112 6.23 9.25 -5.95
CA GLY A 112 6.55 10.00 -7.16
C GLY A 112 5.62 11.19 -7.45
N GLY A 113 4.80 11.61 -6.49
CA GLY A 113 3.89 12.77 -6.64
C GLY A 113 2.60 12.46 -7.39
N ARG A 114 2.29 11.17 -7.58
CA ARG A 114 1.13 10.72 -8.36
C ARG A 114 -0.18 10.90 -7.60
N PRO A 115 -1.19 11.60 -8.15
CA PRO A 115 -2.54 11.58 -7.60
C PRO A 115 -3.14 10.17 -7.56
N LEU A 116 -3.86 9.86 -6.49
CA LEU A 116 -4.59 8.61 -6.33
C LEU A 116 -6.04 8.92 -5.95
N PHE A 117 -6.98 8.19 -6.55
CA PHE A 117 -8.41 8.30 -6.31
C PHE A 117 -9.05 6.92 -6.25
N PHE A 118 -10.04 6.77 -5.37
CA PHE A 118 -10.92 5.61 -5.40
C PHE A 118 -12.30 5.94 -4.82
N LEU A 119 -13.29 5.14 -5.19
CA LEU A 119 -14.62 5.15 -4.60
C LEU A 119 -15.06 3.71 -4.35
N ALA A 120 -15.54 3.40 -3.16
CA ALA A 120 -15.93 2.07 -2.77
C ALA A 120 -17.14 2.07 -1.82
N ASP A 121 -17.71 0.89 -1.61
CA ASP A 121 -18.60 0.63 -0.49
C ASP A 121 -17.86 0.82 0.83
N LEU A 122 -18.54 1.37 1.83
CA LEU A 122 -18.10 1.35 3.23
C LEU A 122 -18.63 0.07 3.88
N GLU A 123 -17.72 -0.83 4.26
CA GLU A 123 -18.07 -2.08 4.95
C GLU A 123 -18.09 -1.89 6.46
N GLN A 124 -17.09 -1.18 6.98
CA GLN A 124 -16.91 -1.02 8.42
C GLN A 124 -16.24 0.30 8.77
N VAL A 125 -16.63 0.86 9.91
CA VAL A 125 -15.94 1.97 10.57
C VAL A 125 -15.45 1.48 11.92
N GLU A 126 -14.16 1.61 12.17
CA GLU A 126 -13.57 1.38 13.49
C GLU A 126 -12.93 2.67 14.00
N ILE A 127 -12.95 2.82 15.33
CA ILE A 127 -12.21 3.89 16.00
C ILE A 127 -11.14 3.21 16.86
N HIS A 128 -9.89 3.53 16.59
CA HIS A 128 -8.74 3.03 17.33
C HIS A 128 -7.93 4.22 17.85
N SER A 129 -8.00 4.46 19.16
CA SER A 129 -7.44 5.67 19.78
C SER A 129 -7.96 6.94 19.09
N ASP A 130 -7.07 7.74 18.49
CA ASP A 130 -7.43 8.96 17.76
C ASP A 130 -7.62 8.74 16.25
N TYR A 131 -7.60 7.49 15.78
CA TYR A 131 -7.70 7.13 14.37
C TYR A 131 -9.09 6.60 14.02
N ARG A 132 -9.58 7.02 12.85
CA ARG A 132 -10.76 6.44 12.20
C ARG A 132 -10.30 5.50 11.09
N ILE A 133 -10.61 4.22 11.22
CA ILE A 133 -10.32 3.20 10.21
C ILE A 133 -11.60 2.98 9.40
N LEU A 134 -11.48 3.09 8.09
CA LEU A 134 -12.55 2.87 7.12
C LEU A 134 -12.20 1.63 6.28
N VAL A 135 -12.90 0.52 6.53
CA VAL A 135 -12.77 -0.69 5.72
C VAL A 135 -13.68 -0.54 4.51
N CYS A 136 -13.07 -0.59 3.34
CA CYS A 136 -13.66 -0.28 2.04
C CYS A 136 -13.81 -1.58 1.25
N GLY A 137 -15.04 -1.87 0.82
CA GLY A 137 -15.38 -3.11 0.14
C GLY A 137 -15.19 -3.07 -1.36
N ARG A 138 -16.28 -3.31 -2.09
CA ARG A 138 -16.30 -3.28 -3.56
C ARG A 138 -15.90 -1.89 -4.07
N GLU A 139 -14.92 -1.85 -4.95
CA GLU A 139 -14.45 -0.61 -5.56
C GLU A 139 -15.27 -0.33 -6.83
N TYR A 140 -15.90 0.84 -6.90
CA TYR A 140 -16.59 1.33 -8.09
C TYR A 140 -15.65 2.08 -9.03
N ALA A 141 -14.60 2.70 -8.48
CA ALA A 141 -13.57 3.41 -9.20
C ALA A 141 -12.23 3.22 -8.48
N ARG A 142 -11.16 3.01 -9.24
CA ARG A 142 -9.79 2.94 -8.72
C ARG A 142 -8.78 3.27 -9.81
N ASP A 143 -7.61 3.74 -9.39
CA ASP A 143 -6.44 3.87 -10.26
C ASP A 143 -5.81 2.52 -10.60
N LEU A 144 -4.97 2.50 -11.64
CA LEU A 144 -4.12 1.35 -12.00
C LEU A 144 -3.27 0.84 -10.83
N THR A 145 -2.83 1.74 -9.94
CA THR A 145 -2.21 1.32 -8.67
C THR A 145 -3.21 1.54 -7.56
N ALA A 146 -3.69 0.43 -7.02
CA ALA A 146 -4.57 0.44 -5.88
C ALA A 146 -3.81 -0.12 -4.66
N PRO A 147 -3.20 0.75 -3.82
CA PRO A 147 -2.60 0.31 -2.57
C PRO A 147 -3.70 -0.29 -1.68
N ALA A 148 -3.35 -1.32 -0.89
CA ALA A 148 -4.29 -2.02 -0.04
C ALA A 148 -4.72 -1.19 1.17
N ALA A 149 -3.87 -0.29 1.65
CA ALA A 149 -4.26 0.73 2.61
C ALA A 149 -3.46 2.02 2.42
N MET A 150 -3.93 3.06 3.10
CA MET A 150 -3.22 4.32 3.24
C MET A 150 -3.78 5.13 4.42
N ALA A 151 -2.91 5.85 5.10
CA ALA A 151 -3.27 6.89 6.05
C ALA A 151 -3.36 8.28 5.41
N GLN A 152 -4.37 9.04 5.81
CA GLN A 152 -4.53 10.47 5.48
C GLN A 152 -4.98 11.23 6.72
N GLY A 153 -4.05 11.96 7.33
CA GLY A 153 -4.28 12.58 8.64
C GLY A 153 -4.62 11.51 9.68
N GLN A 154 -5.76 11.64 10.34
CA GLN A 154 -6.24 10.67 11.34
C GLN A 154 -7.19 9.61 10.75
N THR A 155 -7.30 9.50 9.43
CA THR A 155 -8.14 8.49 8.77
C THR A 155 -7.28 7.45 8.06
N ILE A 156 -7.52 6.17 8.33
CA ILE A 156 -6.88 5.05 7.65
C ILE A 156 -7.92 4.40 6.75
N TYR A 157 -7.59 4.24 5.47
CA TYR A 157 -8.42 3.51 4.51
C TYR A 157 -7.82 2.12 4.31
N VAL A 158 -8.60 1.07 4.53
CA VAL A 158 -8.24 -0.30 4.18
C VAL A 158 -9.14 -0.74 3.05
N ARG A 159 -8.57 -1.15 1.93
CA ARG A 159 -9.29 -1.49 0.70
C ARG A 159 -9.33 -3.00 0.53
N SER A 160 -10.36 -3.65 1.07
CA SER A 160 -10.54 -5.11 1.12
C SER A 160 -10.33 -5.77 -0.24
N GLN A 161 -10.93 -5.23 -1.31
CA GLN A 161 -10.77 -5.77 -2.66
C GLN A 161 -9.32 -5.65 -3.18
N SER A 162 -8.65 -4.53 -2.89
CA SER A 162 -7.25 -4.32 -3.27
C SER A 162 -6.27 -5.16 -2.44
N LEU A 163 -6.57 -5.38 -1.16
CA LEU A 163 -5.81 -6.28 -0.29
C LEU A 163 -5.89 -7.72 -0.80
N ARG A 164 -7.10 -8.24 -1.06
CA ARG A 164 -7.29 -9.59 -1.62
C ARG A 164 -6.50 -9.79 -2.91
N ARG A 165 -6.51 -8.80 -3.81
CA ARG A 165 -5.70 -8.84 -5.04
C ARG A 165 -4.21 -8.92 -4.72
N MET A 166 -3.70 -8.07 -3.83
CA MET A 166 -2.29 -8.06 -3.46
C MET A 166 -1.85 -9.40 -2.85
N LEU A 167 -2.68 -10.00 -1.98
CA LEU A 167 -2.42 -11.33 -1.43
C LEU A 167 -2.39 -12.41 -2.52
N TRP A 168 -3.36 -12.37 -3.44
CA TRP A 168 -3.40 -13.29 -4.57
C TRP A 168 -2.16 -13.19 -5.47
N GLU A 169 -1.69 -11.98 -5.78
CA GLU A 169 -0.45 -11.75 -6.54
C GLU A 169 0.76 -12.40 -5.85
N LYS A 170 0.87 -12.29 -4.52
CA LYS A 170 1.94 -12.95 -3.74
C LYS A 170 1.83 -14.48 -3.78
N ILE A 171 0.61 -15.02 -3.72
CA ILE A 171 0.36 -16.46 -3.82
C ILE A 171 0.73 -16.98 -5.21
N GLU A 172 0.29 -16.30 -6.28
CA GLU A 172 0.63 -16.66 -7.67
C GLU A 172 2.15 -16.63 -7.88
N GLN A 173 2.82 -15.58 -7.39
CA GLN A 173 4.27 -15.46 -7.49
C GLN A 173 4.98 -16.62 -6.78
N TRP A 174 4.54 -16.98 -5.57
CA TRP A 174 5.12 -18.11 -4.84
C TRP A 174 4.89 -19.44 -5.59
N ARG A 175 3.68 -19.68 -6.11
CA ARG A 175 3.30 -20.91 -6.85
C ARG A 175 4.22 -21.23 -8.03
N TRP A 176 4.90 -20.23 -8.61
CA TRP A 176 5.85 -20.47 -9.72
C TRP A 176 7.10 -21.23 -9.29
N SER A 177 7.55 -21.03 -8.05
CA SER A 177 8.74 -21.70 -7.50
C SER A 177 8.42 -22.75 -6.45
N ARG A 178 7.30 -22.59 -5.73
CA ARG A 178 6.93 -23.34 -4.53
C ARG A 178 8.10 -23.47 -3.54
N ALA A 179 8.86 -22.39 -3.41
CA ALA A 179 10.05 -22.38 -2.55
C ALA A 179 9.67 -22.58 -1.08
N ASP A 180 10.49 -23.35 -0.36
CA ASP A 180 10.41 -23.49 1.10
C ASP A 180 11.00 -22.23 1.75
N ASN A 181 10.16 -21.22 1.91
CA ASN A 181 10.51 -19.90 2.45
C ASN A 181 9.38 -19.34 3.30
N ALA A 182 9.56 -18.13 3.83
CA ALA A 182 8.58 -17.46 4.68
C ALA A 182 7.19 -17.36 4.04
N MET A 183 7.11 -17.05 2.75
CA MET A 183 5.84 -17.00 2.02
C MET A 183 5.19 -18.39 1.92
N GLY A 184 5.98 -19.44 1.65
CA GLY A 184 5.49 -20.82 1.64
C GLY A 184 4.94 -21.26 3.00
N LYS A 185 5.61 -20.89 4.09
CA LYS A 185 5.14 -21.14 5.46
C LYS A 185 3.82 -20.41 5.75
N ALA A 186 3.69 -19.15 5.32
CA ALA A 186 2.45 -18.38 5.47
C ALA A 186 1.28 -19.02 4.73
N ILE A 187 1.50 -19.42 3.47
CA ILE A 187 0.48 -20.08 2.62
C ILE A 187 0.08 -21.44 3.21
N ALA A 188 1.03 -22.19 3.79
CA ALA A 188 0.77 -23.48 4.43
C ALA A 188 -0.13 -23.40 5.68
N CYS A 189 -0.38 -22.20 6.21
CA CYS A 189 -1.36 -21.99 7.28
C CYS A 189 -2.83 -22.00 6.79
N TYR A 190 -3.06 -22.15 5.49
CA TYR A 190 -4.38 -22.14 4.84
C TYR A 190 -4.50 -23.30 3.84
N ASP A 191 -5.72 -23.63 3.41
CA ASP A 191 -5.99 -24.73 2.48
C ASP A 191 -6.14 -24.26 1.03
N PHE A 192 -5.08 -23.65 0.48
CA PHE A 192 -5.04 -23.19 -0.91
C PHE A 192 -4.98 -24.32 -1.94
N GLU A 193 -4.94 -25.58 -1.53
CA GLU A 193 -4.94 -26.73 -2.45
C GLU A 193 -6.36 -27.27 -2.68
N THR A 194 -7.28 -27.14 -1.71
CA THR A 194 -8.66 -27.61 -1.86
C THR A 194 -9.74 -26.52 -1.81
N ASP A 195 -9.47 -25.38 -1.17
CA ASP A 195 -10.42 -24.26 -1.05
C ASP A 195 -9.71 -22.90 -1.11
N GLU A 196 -9.35 -22.49 -2.35
CA GLU A 196 -8.62 -21.25 -2.60
C GLU A 196 -9.40 -20.00 -2.20
N VAL A 197 -10.72 -19.98 -2.42
CA VAL A 197 -11.57 -18.82 -2.17
C VAL A 197 -11.67 -18.57 -0.69
N THR A 198 -12.08 -19.58 0.10
CA THR A 198 -12.19 -19.42 1.55
C THR A 198 -10.82 -19.15 2.19
N SER A 199 -9.76 -19.77 1.70
CA SER A 199 -8.39 -19.54 2.19
C SER A 199 -7.93 -18.10 1.96
N LEU A 200 -8.24 -17.53 0.79
CA LEU A 200 -7.94 -16.13 0.50
C LEU A 200 -8.75 -15.19 1.38
N ASP A 201 -10.02 -15.49 1.64
CA ASP A 201 -10.89 -14.70 2.52
C ASP A 201 -10.32 -14.65 3.95
N GLN A 202 -9.97 -15.81 4.50
CA GLN A 202 -9.37 -15.93 5.84
C GLN A 202 -8.02 -15.21 5.93
N MET A 203 -7.19 -15.32 4.88
CA MET A 203 -5.92 -14.60 4.83
C MET A 203 -6.14 -13.10 4.76
N ALA A 204 -7.08 -12.63 3.94
CA ALA A 204 -7.41 -11.20 3.82
C ALA A 204 -7.95 -10.61 5.12
N GLU A 205 -8.80 -11.34 5.84
CA GLU A 205 -9.31 -10.92 7.15
C GLU A 205 -8.15 -10.73 8.15
N ARG A 206 -7.21 -11.69 8.21
CA ARG A 206 -6.05 -11.58 9.11
C ARG A 206 -5.09 -10.45 8.71
N GLU A 207 -4.74 -10.38 7.43
CA GLU A 207 -3.80 -9.36 6.94
C GLU A 207 -4.40 -7.95 6.91
N THR A 208 -5.73 -7.81 6.99
CA THR A 208 -6.37 -6.50 7.21
C THR A 208 -5.83 -5.86 8.49
N GLN A 209 -5.69 -6.65 9.56
CA GLN A 209 -5.19 -6.15 10.84
C GLN A 209 -3.69 -5.81 10.77
N SER A 210 -2.88 -6.64 10.11
CA SER A 210 -1.44 -6.38 9.86
C SER A 210 -1.24 -5.04 9.14
N VAL A 211 -2.03 -4.80 8.10
CA VAL A 211 -1.97 -3.58 7.30
C VAL A 211 -2.43 -2.37 8.12
N ILE A 212 -3.50 -2.49 8.93
CA ILE A 212 -3.92 -1.42 9.85
C ILE A 212 -2.78 -1.05 10.80
N TRP A 213 -2.09 -2.04 11.38
CA TRP A 213 -0.96 -1.76 12.27
C TRP A 213 0.19 -1.06 11.54
N HIS A 214 0.48 -1.43 10.30
CA HIS A 214 1.49 -0.74 9.49
C HIS A 214 1.13 0.73 9.29
N GLU A 215 -0.10 1.04 8.88
CA GLU A 215 -0.57 2.42 8.70
C GLU A 215 -0.54 3.22 10.00
N ILE A 216 -0.94 2.62 11.13
CA ILE A 216 -0.79 3.25 12.46
C ILE A 216 0.68 3.55 12.74
N GLY A 217 1.59 2.61 12.43
CA GLY A 217 3.03 2.80 12.56
C GLY A 217 3.54 3.98 11.74
N GLU A 218 3.11 4.13 10.48
CA GLU A 218 3.50 5.26 9.64
C GLU A 218 3.05 6.60 10.23
N VAL A 219 1.84 6.64 10.80
CA VAL A 219 1.34 7.85 11.46
C VAL A 219 2.16 8.17 12.72
N MET A 220 2.46 7.16 13.56
CA MET A 220 3.33 7.32 14.72
C MET A 220 4.71 7.87 14.34
N VAL A 221 5.29 7.43 13.22
CA VAL A 221 6.56 7.98 12.71
C VAL A 221 6.39 9.45 12.32
N THR A 222 5.32 9.77 11.60
CA THR A 222 5.03 11.14 11.16
C THR A 222 4.90 12.09 12.36
N GLU A 223 4.22 11.67 13.42
CA GLU A 223 4.07 12.45 14.66
C GLU A 223 5.41 12.66 15.39
N GLN A 224 6.29 11.65 15.43
CA GLN A 224 7.57 11.73 16.12
C GLN A 224 8.64 12.54 15.36
N VAL A 225 8.60 12.50 14.03
CA VAL A 225 9.64 13.07 13.16
C VAL A 225 9.23 14.44 12.60
N GLY A 226 7.93 14.67 12.45
CA GLY A 226 7.38 15.90 11.89
C GLY A 226 7.50 16.01 10.36
N PRO A 227 7.06 17.14 9.78
CA PRO A 227 6.89 17.31 8.33
C PRO A 227 8.21 17.33 7.55
N ALA A 228 9.33 17.67 8.21
CA ALA A 228 10.65 17.81 7.57
C ALA A 228 11.10 16.53 6.85
N TRP A 229 10.69 15.36 7.33
CA TRP A 229 10.98 14.08 6.67
C TRP A 229 10.25 13.94 5.34
N ALA A 230 8.94 14.21 5.34
CA ALA A 230 8.12 14.16 4.13
C ALA A 230 8.60 15.21 3.11
N GLU A 231 8.91 16.42 3.56
CA GLU A 231 9.48 17.49 2.71
C GLU A 231 10.80 17.05 2.07
N ARG A 232 11.69 16.39 2.83
CA ARG A 232 12.97 15.89 2.30
C ARG A 232 12.79 14.77 1.28
N ILE A 233 11.85 13.83 1.50
CA ILE A 233 11.51 12.79 0.52
C ILE A 233 10.97 13.42 -0.77
N LEU A 234 10.08 14.42 -0.67
CA LEU A 234 9.49 15.10 -1.83
C LEU A 234 10.53 15.86 -2.65
N ALA A 235 11.60 16.33 -2.03
CA ALA A 235 12.73 16.99 -2.69
C ALA A 235 13.69 16.00 -3.41
N LEU A 236 13.49 14.69 -3.26
CA LEU A 236 14.31 13.63 -3.85
C LEU A 236 13.49 12.71 -4.78
N PRO A 237 12.73 13.21 -5.77
CA PRO A 237 11.84 12.35 -6.52
C PRO A 237 12.63 11.36 -7.41
N ARG A 238 12.29 10.07 -7.29
CA ARG A 238 12.71 8.98 -8.18
C ARG A 238 14.21 8.65 -8.14
N CYS A 239 14.84 8.74 -6.97
CA CYS A 239 16.23 8.31 -6.76
C CYS A 239 16.36 7.20 -5.70
N ARG A 240 17.55 6.59 -5.61
CA ARG A 240 17.82 5.52 -4.64
C ARG A 240 17.71 6.02 -3.20
N ALA A 241 18.19 7.23 -2.90
CA ALA A 241 18.00 7.88 -1.60
C ALA A 241 16.54 7.92 -1.17
N GLU A 242 15.61 8.28 -2.07
CA GLU A 242 14.16 8.29 -1.79
C GLU A 242 13.66 6.92 -1.33
N LEU A 243 14.03 5.88 -2.09
CA LEU A 243 13.59 4.51 -1.82
C LEU A 243 14.16 3.98 -0.50
N GLN A 244 15.42 4.30 -0.21
CA GLN A 244 16.05 3.95 1.07
C GLN A 244 15.40 4.69 2.24
N MET A 245 15.11 5.99 2.11
CA MET A 245 14.40 6.77 3.14
C MET A 245 13.01 6.18 3.41
N ARG A 246 12.23 5.85 2.37
CA ARG A 246 10.93 5.18 2.56
C ARG A 246 11.09 3.86 3.31
N ALA A 247 12.06 3.03 2.94
CA ALA A 247 12.31 1.77 3.63
C ALA A 247 12.70 1.95 5.10
N VAL A 248 13.49 2.96 5.45
CA VAL A 248 13.83 3.29 6.84
C VAL A 248 12.58 3.68 7.63
N ARG A 249 11.69 4.51 7.05
CA ARG A 249 10.41 4.88 7.65
C ARG A 249 9.53 3.64 7.88
N ASP A 250 9.42 2.78 6.88
CA ASP A 250 8.55 1.59 6.94
C ASP A 250 9.07 0.59 7.97
N ASN A 251 10.39 0.39 8.05
CA ASN A 251 11.00 -0.45 9.09
C ASN A 251 10.76 0.12 10.50
N LEU A 252 10.82 1.45 10.67
CA LEU A 252 10.45 2.08 11.94
C LEU A 252 8.96 1.88 12.27
N ALA A 253 8.07 2.12 11.30
CA ALA A 253 6.62 1.93 11.44
C ALA A 253 6.30 0.50 11.91
N ASP A 254 6.94 -0.50 11.31
CA ASP A 254 6.75 -1.89 11.70
C ASP A 254 7.32 -2.21 13.08
N CYS A 255 8.48 -1.66 13.45
CA CYS A 255 9.06 -1.86 14.78
C CYS A 255 8.23 -1.19 15.89
N LEU A 256 7.57 -0.06 15.59
CA LEU A 256 6.69 0.64 16.53
C LEU A 256 5.32 -0.01 16.65
N SER A 257 4.81 -0.55 15.54
CA SER A 257 3.43 -0.98 15.42
C SER A 257 3.30 -2.46 15.05
N THR A 258 3.47 -2.80 13.77
CA THR A 258 3.16 -4.11 13.18
C THR A 258 3.78 -5.29 13.92
N LEU A 259 5.11 -5.33 14.03
CA LEU A 259 5.85 -6.47 14.55
C LEU A 259 5.57 -6.74 16.02
N PRO A 260 5.54 -5.73 16.93
CA PRO A 260 5.15 -5.97 18.32
C PRO A 260 3.80 -6.68 18.48
N ARG A 261 2.77 -6.31 17.69
CA ARG A 261 1.43 -6.93 17.81
C ARG A 261 1.42 -8.35 17.22
N LEU A 262 2.07 -8.55 16.07
CA LEU A 262 2.20 -9.88 15.48
C LEU A 262 2.87 -10.87 16.45
N ILE A 263 3.87 -10.40 17.21
CA ILE A 263 4.61 -11.20 18.18
C ILE A 263 3.80 -11.42 19.46
N SER A 264 3.22 -10.37 20.06
CA SER A 264 2.51 -10.48 21.33
C SER A 264 1.26 -11.34 21.25
N ASP A 265 0.55 -11.27 20.12
CA ASP A 265 -0.76 -11.91 19.95
C ASP A 265 -0.63 -13.30 19.30
N GLY A 266 0.60 -13.71 18.94
CA GLY A 266 0.89 -15.04 18.40
C GLY A 266 0.36 -15.26 16.98
N HIS A 267 0.37 -14.23 16.13
CA HIS A 267 -0.12 -14.31 14.75
C HIS A 267 0.91 -14.98 13.81
N GLU A 268 1.16 -16.27 13.99
CA GLU A 268 2.18 -17.04 13.26
C GLU A 268 2.07 -16.91 11.72
N ALA A 269 0.87 -17.10 11.16
CA ALA A 269 0.64 -17.00 9.71
C ALA A 269 1.01 -15.61 9.16
N SER A 270 0.60 -14.56 9.86
CA SER A 270 0.86 -13.16 9.47
C SER A 270 2.32 -12.77 9.72
N LEU A 271 2.98 -13.36 10.71
CA LEU A 271 4.42 -13.19 10.91
C LEU A 271 5.20 -13.82 9.74
N HIS A 272 4.85 -15.04 9.33
CA HIS A 272 5.41 -15.63 8.12
C HIS A 272 5.11 -14.77 6.87
N PHE A 273 3.90 -14.24 6.74
CA PHE A 273 3.52 -13.39 5.61
C PHE A 273 4.32 -12.08 5.59
N TYR A 274 4.53 -11.43 6.74
CA TYR A 274 5.36 -10.25 6.89
C TYR A 274 6.77 -10.51 6.34
N PHE A 275 7.43 -11.56 6.82
CA PHE A 275 8.79 -11.91 6.39
C PHE A 275 8.85 -12.42 4.95
N GLY A 276 7.78 -13.06 4.45
CA GLY A 276 7.64 -13.43 3.04
C GLY A 276 7.43 -12.23 2.11
N SER A 277 6.90 -11.13 2.65
CA SER A 277 6.66 -9.88 1.93
C SER A 277 7.76 -8.83 2.13
N LEU A 278 8.71 -9.07 3.05
CA LEU A 278 9.83 -8.20 3.32
C LEU A 278 10.84 -8.28 2.15
N ASP A 279 10.89 -7.25 1.32
CA ASP A 279 11.73 -7.18 0.12
C ASP A 279 12.49 -5.84 0.00
N GLY A 280 13.28 -5.72 -1.08
CA GLY A 280 14.04 -4.52 -1.41
C GLY A 280 14.87 -3.95 -0.26
N PHE A 281 14.88 -2.63 -0.13
CA PHE A 281 15.64 -1.95 0.92
C PHE A 281 15.14 -2.23 2.34
N ARG A 282 13.86 -2.53 2.54
CA ARG A 282 13.35 -2.89 3.88
C ARG A 282 14.09 -4.12 4.42
N ARG A 283 14.25 -5.13 3.56
CA ARG A 283 15.02 -6.35 3.85
C ARG A 283 16.52 -6.12 3.89
N GLU A 284 17.10 -5.45 2.88
CA GLU A 284 18.55 -5.23 2.77
C GLU A 284 19.10 -4.46 3.97
N LEU A 285 18.33 -3.50 4.49
CA LEU A 285 18.71 -2.72 5.65
C LEU A 285 18.50 -3.45 6.98
N SER A 286 17.76 -4.56 7.02
CA SER A 286 17.39 -5.24 8.28
C SER A 286 17.83 -6.72 8.39
N PRO A 287 19.08 -7.11 8.05
CA PRO A 287 19.52 -8.51 8.12
C PRO A 287 19.40 -9.13 9.53
N THR A 288 19.58 -8.37 10.61
CA THR A 288 19.45 -8.92 11.98
C THR A 288 18.01 -9.32 12.27
N LEU A 289 17.03 -8.57 11.73
CA LEU A 289 15.61 -8.92 11.83
C LEU A 289 15.30 -10.24 11.11
N VAL A 290 15.87 -10.44 9.92
CA VAL A 290 15.73 -11.70 9.16
C VAL A 290 16.35 -12.87 9.91
N ASN A 291 17.55 -12.69 10.47
CA ASN A 291 18.22 -13.72 11.25
C ASN A 291 17.43 -14.12 12.51
N ALA A 292 16.78 -13.16 13.17
CA ALA A 292 15.93 -13.42 14.33
C ALA A 292 14.68 -14.23 13.96
N TYR A 293 14.06 -13.94 12.81
CA TYR A 293 12.97 -14.75 12.26
C TYR A 293 13.39 -16.18 11.94
N ASP A 294 14.57 -16.37 11.32
CA ASP A 294 15.09 -17.71 11.04
C ASP A 294 15.35 -18.48 12.33
N GLY A 295 15.87 -17.80 13.35
CA GLY A 295 16.03 -18.33 14.71
C GLY A 295 14.70 -18.82 15.30
N TRP A 296 13.64 -18.03 15.20
CA TRP A 296 12.30 -18.42 15.62
C TRP A 296 11.78 -19.63 14.83
N CYS A 297 11.95 -19.65 13.50
CA CYS A 297 11.54 -20.79 12.66
C CYS A 297 12.22 -22.10 13.05
N HIS A 298 13.43 -22.06 13.60
CA HIS A 298 14.19 -23.26 14.00
C HIS A 298 13.92 -23.70 15.45
N HIS A 299 13.69 -22.75 16.37
CA HIS A 299 13.66 -23.03 17.80
C HIS A 299 12.30 -22.78 18.46
N GLY A 300 11.37 -22.12 17.75
CA GLY A 300 10.04 -21.75 18.26
C GLY A 300 10.05 -20.63 19.28
N ASP A 301 11.19 -19.97 19.52
CA ASP A 301 11.34 -18.90 20.50
C ASP A 301 11.31 -17.51 19.84
N LEU A 302 10.41 -16.65 20.31
CA LEU A 302 10.23 -15.28 19.82
C LEU A 302 11.12 -14.26 20.53
N GLY A 303 11.80 -14.62 21.64
CA GLY A 303 12.53 -13.65 22.46
C GLY A 303 13.64 -12.89 21.71
N ALA A 304 14.33 -13.56 20.78
CA ALA A 304 15.32 -12.91 19.91
C ALA A 304 14.66 -11.89 18.98
N LEU A 305 13.49 -12.22 18.43
CA LEU A 305 12.73 -11.35 17.54
C LEU A 305 12.18 -10.14 18.30
N GLU A 306 11.61 -10.33 19.49
CA GLU A 306 11.17 -9.24 20.38
C GLU A 306 12.29 -8.24 20.66
N THR A 307 13.48 -8.75 20.98
CA THR A 307 14.64 -7.93 21.29
C THR A 307 15.08 -7.08 20.09
N VAL A 308 15.14 -7.68 18.90
CA VAL A 308 15.55 -6.98 17.67
C VAL A 308 14.52 -5.95 17.24
N VAL A 309 13.22 -6.25 17.38
CA VAL A 309 12.13 -5.31 17.06
C VAL A 309 12.19 -4.08 17.98
N ALA A 310 12.38 -4.29 19.29
CA ALA A 310 12.53 -3.18 20.24
C ALA A 310 13.76 -2.31 19.92
N ALA A 311 14.92 -2.93 19.69
CA ALA A 311 16.14 -2.21 19.31
C ALA A 311 16.00 -1.49 17.96
N GLY A 312 15.26 -2.08 17.03
CA GLY A 312 14.99 -1.51 15.71
C GLY A 312 14.22 -0.19 15.79
N ALA A 313 13.24 -0.08 16.67
CA ALA A 313 12.50 1.17 16.86
C ALA A 313 13.43 2.34 17.22
N ASP A 314 14.35 2.15 18.16
CA ASP A 314 15.32 3.17 18.55
C ASP A 314 16.33 3.45 17.42
N HIS A 315 16.82 2.40 16.76
CA HIS A 315 17.80 2.51 15.68
C HIS A 315 17.27 3.31 14.49
N TRP A 316 16.09 2.95 13.97
CA TRP A 316 15.53 3.62 12.79
C TRP A 316 15.16 5.07 13.07
N LEU A 317 14.65 5.36 14.27
CA LEU A 317 14.35 6.74 14.68
C LEU A 317 15.63 7.58 14.78
N ALA A 318 16.71 7.03 15.32
CA ALA A 318 18.01 7.70 15.36
C ALA A 318 18.54 7.99 13.95
N LEU A 319 18.48 6.99 13.04
CA LEU A 319 18.91 7.17 11.65
C LEU A 319 18.10 8.25 10.92
N ILE A 320 16.78 8.28 11.09
CA ILE A 320 15.93 9.34 10.52
C ILE A 320 16.39 10.72 10.99
N ARG A 321 16.63 10.87 12.31
CA ARG A 321 17.10 12.14 12.88
C ARG A 321 18.45 12.55 12.31
N GLU A 322 19.38 11.62 12.14
CA GLU A 322 20.69 11.89 11.55
C GLU A 322 20.58 12.32 10.07
N VAL A 323 19.76 11.64 9.27
CA VAL A 323 19.48 12.03 7.88
C VAL A 323 18.93 13.46 7.82
N LEU A 324 18.07 13.85 8.74
CA LEU A 324 17.54 15.22 8.81
C LEU A 324 18.60 16.27 9.13
N THR A 325 19.70 15.90 9.80
CA THR A 325 20.83 16.82 10.07
C THR A 325 21.79 16.99 8.89
N LEU A 326 21.71 16.13 7.86
CA LEU A 326 22.58 16.24 6.71
C LEU A 326 22.33 17.55 5.95
N PRO A 327 23.39 18.32 5.63
CA PRO A 327 23.27 19.55 4.88
C PRO A 327 22.75 19.28 3.47
N GLY A 328 22.09 20.28 2.89
CA GLY A 328 21.77 20.28 1.46
C GLY A 328 22.93 20.80 0.61
N VAL A 329 22.92 20.47 -0.68
CA VAL A 329 23.75 21.06 -1.73
C VAL A 329 22.83 21.94 -2.58
N ASP A 330 23.17 23.22 -2.75
CA ASP A 330 22.37 24.20 -3.51
C ASP A 330 20.89 24.31 -3.08
N GLY A 331 20.63 24.09 -1.78
CA GLY A 331 19.28 24.14 -1.21
C GLY A 331 18.44 22.87 -1.43
N GLN A 332 19.03 21.80 -1.98
CA GLN A 332 18.40 20.49 -2.16
C GLN A 332 19.09 19.43 -1.28
N PRO A 333 18.40 18.36 -0.87
CA PRO A 333 19.05 17.29 -0.10
C PRO A 333 20.16 16.60 -0.92
N ASP A 334 21.31 16.35 -0.28
CA ASP A 334 22.39 15.58 -0.91
C ASP A 334 22.04 14.09 -0.94
N ALA A 335 21.55 13.61 -2.08
CA ALA A 335 21.17 12.21 -2.27
C ALA A 335 22.33 11.25 -1.98
N SER A 336 23.57 11.60 -2.35
CA SER A 336 24.71 10.70 -2.18
C SER A 336 25.10 10.56 -0.71
N ALA A 337 25.11 11.67 0.02
CA ALA A 337 25.37 11.65 1.46
C ALA A 337 24.30 10.87 2.24
N ILE A 338 23.03 10.97 1.82
CA ILE A 338 21.92 10.20 2.41
C ILE A 338 22.10 8.70 2.14
N GLU A 339 22.42 8.34 0.90
CA GLU A 339 22.63 6.94 0.52
C GLU A 339 23.80 6.31 1.27
N GLU A 340 24.92 7.03 1.41
CA GLU A 340 26.09 6.60 2.17
C GLU A 340 25.75 6.41 3.66
N LEU A 341 25.07 7.39 4.27
CA LEU A 341 24.68 7.32 5.67
C LEU A 341 23.77 6.11 5.93
N ILE A 342 22.67 5.95 5.17
CA ILE A 342 21.72 4.85 5.37
C ILE A 342 22.41 3.50 5.16
N SER A 343 23.22 3.36 4.09
CA SER A 343 23.91 2.10 3.80
C SER A 343 24.96 1.72 4.85
N SER A 344 25.46 2.69 5.62
CA SER A 344 26.39 2.45 6.75
C SER A 344 25.70 2.01 8.04
N LYS A 345 24.36 2.12 8.13
CA LYS A 345 23.56 1.90 9.35
C LYS A 345 22.49 0.81 9.17
N VAL A 346 22.92 -0.30 8.59
CA VAL A 346 22.13 -1.54 8.52
C VAL A 346 21.93 -2.12 9.93
N LEU A 347 20.74 -2.68 10.18
CA LEU A 347 20.37 -3.39 11.42
C LEU A 347 20.35 -4.89 11.19
#